data_AF-A0A0C3A0U2-F1
#
_entry.id   AF-A0A0C3A0U2-F1
#
_cell.length_a   1.000
_cell.length_b   1.000
_cell.length_c   1.000
_cell.angle_alpha   90.00
_cell.angle_beta   90.00
_cell.angle_gamma   90.00
#
_symmetry.space_group_name_H-M   'P 1'
#
loop_
_entity.id
_entity.type
_entity.pdbx_description
1 polymer ?
#
loop_
_entity_poly.entity_id
_entity_poly.type
_entity_poly.pdbx_seq_one_letter_code
_entity_poly.pdbx_strand_id
1 'polypeptide(L)'
;MGKSYKKPSSTEVKRLPTSHLMPGAGRVLLVSPSVESGATATQHDTSSLPTHSNDVLHPVTCKEILKVLSGVQQEYLVYEGMSFSDYIYIKDHLESDRYQKTWNRRVTKISIARNQVTNFRLSFFPGSKHLMVSSPTTAHESIISALMDSHCNMLATIPVPEDVLYFRTHTNSYLQEDSICAVPDSTIMMWDNDSCEDIRIPQPIWLMESAFSQSDHDIMWKLHTYVRNVSDLLVIGKIHIKQAMPYHSPASGGSAAKYLRSSELMTQAKWTSSYGKKGMFTQVVVDGHTWFSLSSVEIHIWVHQPGKSKIDLNCLDDRGYACGMIYPTVSLDDVDNAFCCSFELIKELTLCRLRAANVDQALLLDQVENWSPPTGFMDQDVFKRALVDSAWAMSYQRYHDWHVKQRRSSNTTPHRSQRSRTCASCSVGNITPSNQPRRQGD
;
A
#
# COMPACT_ATOMS: atom_id res chain seq x y z
N MET A 1 31.56 58.96 33.90
CA MET A 1 30.55 57.88 34.12
C MET A 1 30.42 57.07 32.84
N GLY A 2 31.22 56.02 32.68
CA GLY A 2 31.21 55.16 31.50
C GLY A 2 30.27 53.97 31.70
N LYS A 3 29.30 53.78 30.80
CA LYS A 3 28.40 52.61 30.80
C LYS A 3 29.02 51.49 29.98
N SER A 4 29.29 50.38 30.66
CA SER A 4 29.79 49.13 30.11
C SER A 4 28.65 48.36 29.43
N TYR A 5 28.85 47.98 28.17
CA TYR A 5 27.96 47.10 27.40
C TYR A 5 28.30 45.64 27.73
N LYS A 6 27.36 44.92 28.36
CA LYS A 6 27.43 43.47 28.54
C LYS A 6 26.95 42.76 27.26
N LYS A 7 27.78 41.84 26.78
CA LYS A 7 27.53 40.89 25.68
C LYS A 7 26.46 39.86 26.09
N PRO A 8 25.51 39.45 25.23
CA PRO A 8 24.58 38.38 25.55
C PRO A 8 25.25 37.00 25.43
N SER A 9 24.92 36.15 26.39
CA SER A 9 25.33 34.74 26.51
C SER A 9 24.71 33.87 25.43
N SER A 10 25.51 32.97 24.86
CA SER A 10 25.14 31.97 23.88
C SER A 10 24.06 31.02 24.41
N THR A 11 22.94 30.93 23.70
CA THR A 11 21.89 29.95 23.93
C THR A 11 22.36 28.56 23.52
N GLU A 12 22.23 27.63 24.45
CA GLU A 12 22.59 26.23 24.37
C GLU A 12 21.69 25.49 23.35
N VAL A 13 22.28 24.95 22.29
CA VAL A 13 21.58 24.12 21.29
C VAL A 13 21.27 22.77 21.92
N LYS A 14 20.00 22.55 22.31
CA LYS A 14 19.49 21.24 22.70
C LYS A 14 19.56 20.29 21.51
N ARG A 15 20.45 19.29 21.60
CA ARG A 15 20.50 18.15 20.69
C ARG A 15 19.19 17.35 20.77
N LEU A 16 18.57 17.13 19.61
CA LEU A 16 17.49 16.17 19.41
C LEU A 16 17.96 14.74 19.73
N PRO A 17 17.08 13.86 20.24
CA PRO A 17 17.45 12.49 20.57
C PRO A 17 17.60 11.64 19.30
N THR A 18 18.74 10.95 19.22
CA THR A 18 19.07 9.94 18.21
C THR A 18 18.02 8.84 18.23
N SER A 19 17.29 8.65 17.13
CA SER A 19 16.36 7.56 16.94
C SER A 19 17.10 6.22 16.97
N HIS A 20 16.74 5.36 17.92
CA HIS A 20 17.17 3.98 17.95
C HIS A 20 16.64 3.24 16.69
N LEU A 21 17.56 2.67 15.91
CA LEU A 21 17.27 1.68 14.87
C LEU A 21 16.57 0.48 15.51
N MET A 22 15.29 0.32 15.23
CA MET A 22 14.54 -0.92 15.48
C MET A 22 14.67 -1.83 14.25
N PRO A 23 14.80 -3.15 14.43
CA PRO A 23 14.85 -4.10 13.32
C PRO A 23 13.50 -4.12 12.58
N GLY A 24 13.55 -3.98 11.25
CA GLY A 24 12.38 -3.92 10.38
C GLY A 24 11.53 -5.19 10.43
N ALA A 25 10.24 -5.03 10.65
CA ALA A 25 9.24 -6.09 10.54
C ALA A 25 8.83 -6.28 9.07
N GLY A 26 9.78 -6.67 8.22
CA GLY A 26 9.54 -7.13 6.85
C GLY A 26 9.90 -8.61 6.75
N ARG A 27 8.96 -9.47 6.37
CA ARG A 27 9.29 -10.87 6.11
C ARG A 27 9.87 -10.98 4.69
N VAL A 28 11.18 -10.79 4.56
CA VAL A 28 11.89 -11.05 3.31
C VAL A 28 11.89 -12.56 3.09
N LEU A 29 11.16 -13.03 2.08
CA LEU A 29 11.25 -14.40 1.61
C LEU A 29 12.36 -14.47 0.57
N LEU A 30 13.57 -14.82 1.01
CA LEU A 30 14.66 -15.15 0.09
C LEU A 30 14.31 -16.46 -0.62
N VAL A 31 14.00 -16.37 -1.90
CA VAL A 31 13.95 -17.54 -2.79
C VAL A 31 15.37 -17.73 -3.31
N SER A 32 16.11 -18.69 -2.75
CA SER A 32 17.48 -18.97 -3.21
C SER A 32 17.46 -19.64 -4.59
N PRO A 33 18.04 -19.05 -5.65
CA PRO A 33 18.40 -19.82 -6.83
C PRO A 33 19.66 -20.63 -6.53
N SER A 34 19.61 -21.95 -6.68
CA SER A 34 20.80 -22.79 -6.71
C SER A 34 21.48 -22.64 -8.07
N VAL A 35 22.43 -21.71 -8.21
CA VAL A 35 23.32 -21.64 -9.38
C VAL A 35 24.74 -21.29 -8.90
N GLU A 36 25.70 -22.10 -9.31
CA GLU A 36 27.13 -21.98 -8.99
C GLU A 36 27.74 -20.67 -9.51
N SER A 37 28.54 -20.05 -8.66
CA SER A 37 29.21 -18.76 -8.84
C SER A 37 30.44 -18.88 -9.74
N GLY A 38 30.59 -17.93 -10.68
CA GLY A 38 31.84 -17.67 -11.38
C GLY A 38 31.87 -16.30 -12.06
N ALA A 39 32.84 -15.48 -11.64
CA ALA A 39 33.37 -14.25 -12.25
C ALA A 39 32.67 -12.90 -11.98
N THR A 40 33.42 -12.04 -11.29
CA THR A 40 33.19 -10.61 -11.10
C THR A 40 33.63 -9.84 -12.35
N ALA A 41 32.74 -9.05 -12.96
CA ALA A 41 33.08 -8.09 -14.00
C ALA A 41 32.40 -6.75 -13.69
N THR A 42 33.20 -5.69 -13.58
CA THR A 42 32.75 -4.29 -13.57
C THR A 42 32.19 -3.93 -14.95
N GLN A 43 30.90 -3.57 -15.00
CA GLN A 43 30.26 -3.05 -16.22
C GLN A 43 29.92 -1.56 -16.04
N HIS A 44 30.30 -0.78 -17.04
CA HIS A 44 29.88 0.61 -17.23
C HIS A 44 28.46 0.65 -17.81
N ASP A 45 27.62 1.54 -17.27
CA ASP A 45 26.25 1.79 -17.72
C ASP A 45 26.23 2.45 -19.11
N THR A 46 25.81 1.71 -20.13
CA THR A 46 25.30 2.26 -21.38
C THR A 46 23.80 1.96 -21.48
N SER A 47 23.01 3.03 -21.44
CA SER A 47 21.57 3.07 -21.63
C SER A 47 21.19 2.56 -23.03
N SER A 48 20.83 1.29 -23.11
CA SER A 48 20.00 0.72 -24.17
C SER A 48 18.85 0.00 -23.48
N LEU A 49 17.64 0.10 -24.06
CA LEU A 49 16.48 -0.68 -23.64
C LEU A 49 16.94 -2.13 -23.34
N PRO A 50 16.54 -2.77 -22.24
CA PRO A 50 16.91 -4.15 -22.02
C PRO A 50 16.28 -4.96 -23.17
N THR A 51 17.11 -5.35 -24.13
CA THR A 51 16.77 -6.35 -25.13
C THR A 51 16.30 -7.53 -24.32
N HIS A 52 14.99 -7.84 -24.38
CA HIS A 52 14.31 -8.83 -23.55
C HIS A 52 15.13 -10.13 -23.51
N SER A 53 16.04 -10.24 -22.53
CA SER A 53 16.77 -11.46 -22.28
C SER A 53 15.71 -12.48 -21.93
N ASN A 54 15.75 -13.67 -22.52
CA ASN A 54 14.76 -14.74 -22.33
C ASN A 54 14.28 -14.82 -20.87
N ASP A 55 13.21 -14.10 -20.55
CA ASP A 55 12.70 -13.96 -19.20
C ASP A 55 11.82 -15.19 -19.00
N VAL A 56 12.46 -16.28 -18.58
CA VAL A 56 11.82 -17.55 -18.34
C VAL A 56 10.83 -17.36 -17.19
N LEU A 57 9.54 -17.45 -17.47
CA LEU A 57 8.50 -17.50 -16.44
C LEU A 57 8.83 -18.60 -15.43
N HIS A 58 8.63 -18.35 -14.14
CA HIS A 58 8.82 -19.31 -13.05
C HIS A 58 7.45 -19.65 -12.42
N PRO A 59 6.66 -20.56 -13.02
CA PRO A 59 5.27 -20.81 -12.59
C PRO A 59 5.15 -21.32 -11.16
N VAL A 60 6.18 -22.01 -10.66
CA VAL A 60 6.20 -22.54 -9.28
C VAL A 60 6.27 -21.38 -8.29
N THR A 61 7.25 -20.48 -8.46
CA THR A 61 7.41 -19.27 -7.64
C THR A 61 6.16 -18.40 -7.68
N CYS A 62 5.63 -18.14 -8.88
CA CYS A 62 4.40 -17.36 -9.03
C CYS A 62 3.20 -17.98 -8.28
N LYS A 63 3.02 -19.31 -8.36
CA LYS A 63 1.95 -20.01 -7.63
C LYS A 63 2.13 -19.93 -6.11
N GLU A 64 3.36 -20.00 -5.62
CA GLU A 64 3.65 -19.83 -4.20
C GLU A 64 3.35 -18.41 -3.72
N ILE A 65 3.75 -17.39 -4.48
CA ILE A 65 3.41 -15.99 -4.21
C ILE A 65 1.90 -15.81 -4.17
N LEU A 66 1.17 -16.26 -5.19
CA LEU A 66 -0.29 -16.16 -5.24
C LEU A 66 -0.98 -16.92 -4.09
N LYS A 67 -0.41 -18.04 -3.64
CA LYS A 67 -0.89 -18.78 -2.47
C LYS A 67 -0.67 -17.98 -1.18
N VAL A 68 0.50 -17.35 -1.05
CA VAL A 68 0.86 -16.49 0.09
C VAL A 68 -0.03 -15.25 0.14
N LEU A 69 -0.21 -14.56 -0.99
CA LEU A 69 -1.13 -13.43 -1.16
C LEU A 69 -2.58 -13.82 -0.86
N SER A 70 -2.97 -15.07 -1.13
CA SER A 70 -4.31 -15.54 -0.76
C SER A 70 -4.54 -15.72 0.75
N GLY A 71 -3.50 -15.54 1.56
CA GLY A 71 -3.56 -15.58 3.03
C GLY A 71 -4.15 -14.31 3.64
N VAL A 72 -4.72 -14.43 4.84
CA VAL A 72 -5.62 -13.40 5.43
C VAL A 72 -4.89 -12.31 6.24
N GLN A 73 -3.56 -12.19 6.17
CA GLN A 73 -2.80 -11.40 7.16
C GLN A 73 -1.52 -10.73 6.64
N GLN A 74 -1.40 -10.51 5.33
CA GLN A 74 -0.19 -9.88 4.78
C GLN A 74 -0.53 -8.52 4.19
N GLU A 75 -0.11 -7.48 4.91
CA GLU A 75 -0.27 -6.09 4.51
C GLU A 75 0.84 -5.66 3.55
N TYR A 76 2.02 -6.28 3.65
CA TYR A 76 3.17 -5.97 2.81
C TYR A 76 4.12 -7.16 2.64
N LEU A 77 4.62 -7.35 1.42
CA LEU A 77 5.57 -8.38 1.03
C LEU A 77 6.57 -7.87 0.01
N VAL A 78 7.73 -8.49 0.03
CA VAL A 78 8.85 -8.19 -0.85
C VAL A 78 9.41 -9.49 -1.40
N TYR A 79 9.59 -9.53 -2.72
CA TYR A 79 10.19 -10.65 -3.44
C TYR A 79 11.35 -10.15 -4.31
N GLU A 80 12.44 -10.90 -4.31
CA GLU A 80 13.64 -10.63 -5.12
C GLU A 80 13.81 -11.71 -6.20
N GLY A 81 14.57 -11.40 -7.25
CA GLY A 81 14.84 -12.33 -8.34
C GLY A 81 13.65 -12.55 -9.29
N MET A 82 12.66 -11.66 -9.26
CA MET A 82 11.46 -11.72 -10.08
C MET A 82 11.75 -11.26 -11.51
N SER A 83 11.38 -12.06 -12.52
CA SER A 83 11.42 -11.63 -13.92
C SER A 83 10.23 -10.72 -14.28
N PHE A 84 10.31 -10.01 -15.40
CA PHE A 84 9.16 -9.24 -15.89
C PHE A 84 8.00 -10.17 -16.26
N SER A 85 8.29 -11.34 -16.84
CA SER A 85 7.30 -12.40 -17.11
C SER A 85 6.57 -12.86 -15.85
N ASP A 86 7.27 -13.02 -14.72
CA ASP A 86 6.65 -13.38 -13.44
C ASP A 86 5.72 -12.27 -12.93
N TYR A 87 6.17 -11.01 -13.04
CA TYR A 87 5.36 -9.86 -12.68
C TYR A 87 4.05 -9.80 -13.47
N ILE A 88 4.12 -9.89 -14.80
CA ILE A 88 2.93 -9.90 -15.67
C ILE A 88 2.01 -11.07 -15.32
N TYR A 89 2.56 -12.27 -15.12
CA TYR A 89 1.76 -13.43 -14.72
C TYR A 89 1.02 -13.22 -13.40
N ILE A 90 1.68 -12.67 -12.38
CA ILE A 90 1.07 -12.40 -11.08
C ILE A 90 0.00 -11.31 -11.21
N LYS A 91 0.30 -10.22 -11.93
CA LYS A 91 -0.63 -9.12 -12.19
C LYS A 91 -1.90 -9.62 -12.87
N ASP A 92 -1.76 -10.30 -14.01
CA ASP A 92 -2.89 -10.83 -14.79
C ASP A 92 -3.73 -11.82 -13.97
N HIS A 93 -3.07 -12.62 -13.12
CA HIS A 93 -3.79 -13.55 -12.26
C HIS A 93 -4.61 -12.85 -11.18
N LEU A 94 -4.09 -11.77 -10.59
CA LEU A 94 -4.81 -10.97 -9.59
C LEU A 94 -5.93 -10.13 -10.21
N GLU A 95 -5.74 -9.64 -11.44
CA GLU A 95 -6.74 -8.90 -12.21
C GLU A 95 -7.80 -9.81 -12.83
N SER A 96 -7.53 -11.12 -12.97
CA SER A 96 -8.45 -12.07 -13.56
C SER A 96 -9.81 -12.07 -12.86
N ASP A 97 -10.86 -11.88 -13.65
CA ASP A 97 -12.26 -11.93 -13.26
C ASP A 97 -12.63 -13.22 -12.48
N ARG A 98 -11.96 -14.35 -12.79
CA ARG A 98 -12.14 -15.61 -12.06
C ARG A 98 -11.49 -15.59 -10.69
N TYR A 99 -10.30 -15.00 -10.58
CA TYR A 99 -9.63 -14.84 -9.30
C TYR A 99 -10.40 -13.87 -8.44
N GLN A 100 -10.79 -12.72 -8.98
CA GLN A 100 -11.66 -11.76 -8.31
C GLN A 100 -12.98 -12.40 -7.89
N LYS A 101 -13.66 -13.18 -8.73
CA LYS A 101 -14.90 -13.89 -8.34
C LYS A 101 -14.67 -14.97 -7.28
N THR A 102 -13.55 -15.68 -7.31
CA THR A 102 -13.23 -16.72 -6.31
C THR A 102 -12.84 -16.09 -4.98
N TRP A 103 -12.06 -15.01 -5.03
CA TRP A 103 -11.72 -14.15 -3.90
C TRP A 103 -12.96 -13.54 -3.29
N ASN A 104 -13.77 -12.86 -4.12
CA ASN A 104 -15.06 -12.32 -3.75
C ASN A 104 -15.91 -13.44 -3.16
N ARG A 105 -16.10 -14.62 -3.75
CA ARG A 105 -16.87 -15.71 -3.09
C ARG A 105 -16.31 -16.15 -1.72
N ARG A 106 -15.00 -16.06 -1.48
CA ARG A 106 -14.39 -16.31 -0.17
C ARG A 106 -14.64 -15.16 0.83
N VAL A 107 -14.80 -13.93 0.33
CA VAL A 107 -14.89 -12.64 1.05
C VAL A 107 -16.32 -12.02 1.08
N THR A 108 -17.24 -12.31 0.17
CA THR A 108 -18.62 -11.76 0.10
C THR A 108 -19.62 -12.54 0.95
N LYS A 109 -19.19 -13.61 1.62
CA LYS A 109 -19.86 -14.05 2.87
C LYS A 109 -19.41 -13.22 4.09
N ILE A 110 -18.50 -12.26 3.93
CA ILE A 110 -17.77 -11.58 5.01
C ILE A 110 -17.91 -10.04 4.99
N SER A 111 -18.26 -9.38 3.88
CA SER A 111 -18.40 -7.91 3.83
C SER A 111 -19.66 -7.43 3.10
N ILE A 112 -20.79 -7.39 3.80
CA ILE A 112 -21.98 -6.64 3.35
C ILE A 112 -21.83 -5.19 3.83
N ALA A 113 -20.99 -4.42 3.13
CA ALA A 113 -21.04 -2.96 2.98
C ALA A 113 -19.69 -2.47 2.48
N ARG A 114 -19.70 -1.86 1.30
CA ARG A 114 -18.58 -1.23 0.56
C ARG A 114 -17.78 -2.17 -0.33
N ASN A 115 -17.75 -1.81 -1.61
CA ASN A 115 -16.98 -2.39 -2.71
C ASN A 115 -15.45 -2.28 -2.51
N GLN A 116 -14.92 -2.64 -1.34
CA GLN A 116 -13.47 -2.78 -1.15
C GLN A 116 -13.06 -4.19 -1.60
N VAL A 117 -12.92 -4.36 -2.92
CA VAL A 117 -12.07 -5.43 -3.43
C VAL A 117 -10.66 -5.09 -2.95
N THR A 118 -10.06 -5.94 -2.13
CA THR A 118 -8.65 -5.81 -1.73
C THR A 118 -7.79 -6.01 -2.97
N ASN A 119 -7.57 -4.94 -3.72
CA ASN A 119 -6.65 -4.93 -4.84
C ASN A 119 -5.25 -4.84 -4.27
N PHE A 120 -4.49 -5.93 -4.36
CA PHE A 120 -3.07 -5.87 -4.10
C PHE A 120 -2.45 -4.83 -5.04
N ARG A 121 -1.68 -3.90 -4.48
CA ARG A 121 -0.87 -2.98 -5.28
C ARG A 121 0.49 -3.63 -5.50
N LEU A 122 0.87 -3.73 -6.77
CA LEU A 122 2.15 -4.28 -7.19
C LEU A 122 3.07 -3.12 -7.58
N SER A 123 4.32 -3.19 -7.16
CA SER A 123 5.39 -2.32 -7.66
C SER A 123 6.59 -3.18 -8.02
N PHE A 124 6.87 -3.27 -9.31
CA PHE A 124 7.95 -4.06 -9.87
C PHE A 124 9.07 -3.16 -10.38
N PHE A 125 10.31 -3.53 -10.07
CA PHE A 125 11.52 -2.81 -10.44
C PHE A 125 12.34 -3.71 -11.34
N PRO A 126 12.25 -3.58 -12.68
CA PRO A 126 12.90 -4.48 -13.63
C PRO A 126 14.41 -4.60 -13.41
N GLY A 127 15.09 -3.47 -13.15
CA GLY A 127 16.55 -3.44 -12.98
C GLY A 127 17.05 -4.22 -11.77
N SER A 128 16.31 -4.23 -10.66
CA SER A 128 16.66 -4.97 -9.44
C SER A 128 15.94 -6.31 -9.32
N LYS A 129 15.08 -6.66 -10.28
CA LYS A 129 14.22 -7.87 -10.24
C LYS A 129 13.43 -7.97 -8.94
N HIS A 130 12.90 -6.84 -8.49
CA HIS A 130 12.28 -6.69 -7.18
C HIS A 130 10.79 -6.45 -7.32
N LEU A 131 9.97 -7.18 -6.57
CA LEU A 131 8.51 -7.03 -6.54
C LEU A 131 8.07 -6.72 -5.11
N MET A 132 7.51 -5.52 -4.95
CA MET A 132 6.78 -5.11 -3.76
C MET A 132 5.29 -5.38 -3.95
N VAL A 133 4.67 -5.97 -2.94
CA VAL A 133 3.22 -6.22 -2.91
C VAL A 133 2.65 -5.65 -1.63
N SER A 134 1.73 -4.69 -1.75
CA SER A 134 1.00 -4.14 -0.60
C SER A 134 -0.49 -4.44 -0.71
N SER A 135 -1.13 -4.62 0.43
CA SER A 135 -2.58 -4.72 0.55
C SER A 135 -3.06 -3.47 1.30
N PRO A 136 -3.70 -2.51 0.61
CA PRO A 136 -4.12 -1.28 1.24
C PRO A 136 -5.11 -1.55 2.37
N THR A 137 -4.81 -1.00 3.55
CA THR A 137 -5.68 -1.12 4.72
C THR A 137 -6.71 0.02 4.74
N THR A 138 -7.75 -0.10 5.57
CA THR A 138 -8.72 1.01 5.70
C THR A 138 -8.04 2.28 6.25
N ALA A 139 -7.05 2.13 7.15
CA ALA A 139 -6.26 3.24 7.66
C ALA A 139 -5.49 3.95 6.53
N HIS A 140 -4.78 3.15 5.73
CA HIS A 140 -4.09 3.60 4.52
C HIS A 140 -5.02 4.39 3.58
N GLU A 141 -6.15 3.78 3.17
CA GLU A 141 -7.05 4.39 2.18
C GLU A 141 -7.77 5.64 2.70
N SER A 142 -8.06 5.73 3.99
CA SER A 142 -8.84 6.85 4.54
C SER A 142 -8.15 8.20 4.43
N ILE A 143 -6.84 8.24 4.72
CA ILE A 143 -6.06 9.49 4.68
C ILE A 143 -5.85 9.89 3.22
N ILE A 144 -5.52 8.92 2.36
CA ILE A 144 -5.41 9.15 0.92
C ILE A 144 -6.75 9.68 0.37
N SER A 145 -7.88 9.11 0.76
CA SER A 145 -9.20 9.59 0.31
C SER A 145 -9.45 11.05 0.72
N ALA A 146 -9.20 11.40 1.99
CA ALA A 146 -9.35 12.78 2.48
C ALA A 146 -8.43 13.76 1.73
N LEU A 147 -7.20 13.33 1.44
CA LEU A 147 -6.25 14.11 0.65
C LEU A 147 -6.71 14.29 -0.79
N MET A 148 -7.23 13.23 -1.41
CA MET A 148 -7.72 13.24 -2.79
C MET A 148 -8.96 14.12 -2.95
N ASP A 149 -9.88 14.09 -1.99
CA ASP A 149 -11.02 15.01 -1.98
C ASP A 149 -10.54 16.47 -1.93
N SER A 150 -9.52 16.75 -1.10
CA SER A 150 -8.92 18.08 -0.99
C SER A 150 -8.22 18.50 -2.28
N HIS A 151 -7.45 17.60 -2.91
CA HIS A 151 -6.83 17.85 -4.23
C HIS A 151 -7.87 18.11 -5.31
N CYS A 152 -8.92 17.28 -5.41
CA CYS A 152 -10.01 17.47 -6.37
C CYS A 152 -10.65 18.84 -6.24
N ASN A 153 -11.00 19.22 -5.00
CA ASN A 153 -11.62 20.51 -4.72
C ASN A 153 -10.70 21.66 -5.11
N MET A 154 -9.41 21.57 -4.78
CA MET A 154 -8.43 22.61 -5.10
C MET A 154 -8.21 22.77 -6.60
N LEU A 155 -7.98 21.66 -7.32
CA LEU A 155 -7.76 21.66 -8.77
C LEU A 155 -8.96 22.21 -9.53
N ALA A 156 -10.18 21.94 -9.06
CA ALA A 156 -11.41 22.46 -9.66
C ALA A 156 -11.55 23.99 -9.55
N THR A 157 -10.74 24.66 -8.72
CA THR A 157 -10.73 26.13 -8.62
C THR A 157 -9.80 26.82 -9.59
N ILE A 158 -8.89 26.09 -10.26
CA ILE A 158 -7.99 26.66 -11.27
C ILE A 158 -8.84 27.09 -12.46
N PRO A 159 -8.81 28.38 -12.88
CA PRO A 159 -9.71 28.90 -13.90
C PRO A 159 -9.18 28.55 -15.30
N VAL A 160 -9.14 27.26 -15.62
CA VAL A 160 -8.71 26.74 -16.92
C VAL A 160 -9.85 25.96 -17.58
N PRO A 161 -10.19 26.24 -18.86
CA PRO A 161 -11.17 25.45 -19.59
C PRO A 161 -10.71 23.99 -19.76
N GLU A 162 -11.58 23.04 -19.40
CA GLU A 162 -11.29 21.60 -19.45
C GLU A 162 -10.99 21.09 -20.87
N ASP A 163 -11.47 21.80 -21.89
CA ASP A 163 -11.21 21.51 -23.30
C ASP A 163 -9.79 21.90 -23.74
N VAL A 164 -9.08 22.72 -22.97
CA VAL A 164 -7.67 23.09 -23.21
C VAL A 164 -6.75 22.26 -22.34
N LEU A 165 -6.98 22.30 -21.03
CA LEU A 165 -6.16 21.61 -20.03
C LEU A 165 -7.08 21.13 -18.92
N TYR A 166 -6.91 19.90 -18.47
CA TYR A 166 -7.58 19.44 -17.26
C TYR A 166 -6.68 18.60 -16.38
N PHE A 167 -6.96 18.68 -15.07
CA PHE A 167 -6.28 17.90 -14.06
C PHE A 167 -7.19 16.79 -13.57
N ARG A 168 -6.63 15.62 -13.36
CA ARG A 168 -7.36 14.51 -12.76
C ARG A 168 -6.53 13.84 -11.70
N THR A 169 -7.16 13.70 -10.54
CA THR A 169 -6.59 12.90 -9.46
C THR A 169 -6.95 11.44 -9.71
N HIS A 170 -5.99 10.53 -9.56
CA HIS A 170 -6.21 9.10 -9.65
C HIS A 170 -5.72 8.41 -8.39
N THR A 171 -6.56 7.53 -7.84
CA THR A 171 -6.12 6.43 -6.98
C THR A 171 -5.93 5.20 -7.86
N ASN A 172 -4.87 4.43 -7.65
CA ASN A 172 -4.62 3.20 -8.39
C ASN A 172 -4.34 3.38 -9.90
N SER A 173 -3.80 4.52 -10.33
CA SER A 173 -3.31 4.67 -11.70
C SER A 173 -2.06 3.82 -11.90
N TYR A 174 -1.99 3.06 -12.99
CA TYR A 174 -0.78 2.33 -13.31
C TYR A 174 0.26 3.28 -13.93
N LEU A 175 1.46 3.30 -13.34
CA LEU A 175 2.63 3.98 -13.87
C LEU A 175 3.59 2.92 -14.43
N GLN A 176 3.88 3.01 -15.72
CA GLN A 176 4.81 2.14 -16.40
C GLN A 176 5.94 2.96 -17.02
N GLU A 177 7.11 2.81 -16.44
CA GLU A 177 8.36 3.42 -16.88
C GLU A 177 9.43 2.33 -17.01
N ASP A 178 10.52 2.63 -17.73
CA ASP A 178 11.58 1.66 -18.02
C ASP A 178 12.15 0.98 -16.77
N SER A 179 12.25 1.71 -15.66
CA SER A 179 12.79 1.17 -14.40
C SER A 179 11.77 0.94 -13.29
N ILE A 180 10.48 1.15 -13.56
CA ILE A 180 9.41 0.87 -12.59
C ILE A 180 8.05 0.61 -13.24
N CYS A 181 7.40 -0.47 -12.80
CA CYS A 181 6.00 -0.77 -13.10
C CYS A 181 5.24 -0.76 -11.77
N ALA A 182 4.58 0.34 -11.43
CA ALA A 182 4.01 0.53 -10.10
C ALA A 182 2.62 1.16 -10.14
N VAL A 183 1.96 1.09 -9.00
CA VAL A 183 0.68 1.76 -8.75
C VAL A 183 0.89 2.73 -7.60
N PRO A 184 1.06 4.03 -7.85
CA PRO A 184 1.05 5.04 -6.81
C PRO A 184 -0.29 5.07 -6.08
N ASP A 185 -0.26 5.44 -4.80
CA ASP A 185 -1.48 5.51 -3.99
C ASP A 185 -2.33 6.73 -4.36
N SER A 186 -1.67 7.84 -4.73
CA SER A 186 -2.30 9.05 -5.22
C SER A 186 -1.44 9.68 -6.33
N THR A 187 -2.09 10.04 -7.43
CA THR A 187 -1.46 10.71 -8.57
C THR A 187 -2.30 11.90 -9.01
N ILE A 188 -1.67 13.01 -9.39
CA ILE A 188 -2.32 14.06 -10.20
C ILE A 188 -1.74 13.99 -11.60
N MET A 189 -2.63 13.76 -12.56
CA MET A 189 -2.31 13.76 -13.99
C MET A 189 -2.77 15.08 -14.59
N MET A 190 -1.93 15.67 -15.43
CA MET A 190 -2.27 16.77 -16.31
C MET A 190 -2.50 16.23 -17.73
N TRP A 191 -3.58 16.67 -18.35
CA TRP A 191 -3.93 16.34 -19.73
C TRP A 191 -3.94 17.61 -20.56
N ASP A 192 -3.12 17.62 -21.61
CA ASP A 192 -3.11 18.65 -22.64
C ASP A 192 -4.00 18.17 -23.80
N ASN A 193 -5.03 18.94 -24.13
CA ASN A 193 -5.99 18.58 -25.18
C ASN A 193 -5.61 19.17 -26.55
N ASP A 194 -4.60 20.03 -26.62
CA ASP A 194 -4.25 20.77 -27.83
C ASP A 194 -3.20 20.04 -28.71
N SER A 195 -2.81 18.82 -28.34
CA SER A 195 -1.97 18.01 -29.21
C SER A 195 -2.77 17.60 -30.44
N CYS A 196 -2.41 18.18 -31.59
CA CYS A 196 -2.92 17.88 -32.93
C CYS A 196 -2.73 16.39 -33.36
N GLU A 197 -2.11 15.57 -32.50
CA GLU A 197 -2.02 14.12 -32.65
C GLU A 197 -3.09 13.43 -31.79
N ASP A 198 -3.79 12.44 -32.37
CA ASP A 198 -4.90 11.68 -31.77
C ASP A 198 -4.59 10.97 -30.43
N ILE A 199 -3.36 11.07 -29.92
CA ILE A 199 -2.90 10.39 -28.70
C ILE A 199 -2.61 11.41 -27.61
N ARG A 200 -3.60 11.64 -26.75
CA ARG A 200 -3.42 12.40 -25.50
C ARG A 200 -2.60 11.56 -24.53
N ILE A 201 -1.36 11.96 -24.26
CA ILE A 201 -0.52 11.28 -23.27
C ILE A 201 -0.64 12.04 -21.94
N PRO A 202 -1.22 11.43 -20.89
CA PRO A 202 -1.31 12.10 -19.60
C PRO A 202 0.05 12.21 -18.94
N GLN A 203 0.32 13.36 -18.34
CA GLN A 203 1.59 13.64 -17.67
C GLN A 203 1.41 13.58 -16.15
N PRO A 204 2.08 12.67 -15.42
CA PRO A 204 2.06 12.67 -13.97
C PRO A 204 2.90 13.84 -13.44
N ILE A 205 2.26 14.74 -12.71
CA ILE A 205 2.92 15.92 -12.12
C ILE A 205 3.01 15.85 -10.59
N TRP A 206 2.26 14.94 -9.98
CA TRP A 206 2.23 14.71 -8.54
C TRP A 206 2.15 13.21 -8.26
N LEU A 207 3.01 12.68 -7.38
CA LEU A 207 2.95 11.28 -6.93
C LEU A 207 3.05 11.18 -5.42
N MET A 208 2.21 10.34 -4.81
CA MET A 208 2.28 10.06 -3.38
C MET A 208 2.12 8.57 -3.06
N GLU A 209 2.85 8.18 -2.03
CA GLU A 209 2.79 6.86 -1.40
C GLU A 209 2.29 6.99 0.03
N SER A 210 1.57 5.99 0.51
CA SER A 210 1.16 5.86 1.90
C SER A 210 1.67 4.52 2.42
N ALA A 211 2.47 4.58 3.47
CA ALA A 211 2.99 3.40 4.11
C ALA A 211 2.35 3.13 5.44
N PHE A 212 1.84 1.91 5.56
CA PHE A 212 1.30 1.39 6.80
C PHE A 212 2.20 0.30 7.38
N SER A 213 2.56 -0.69 6.56
CA SER A 213 3.40 -1.84 6.95
C SER A 213 4.67 -1.94 6.12
N GLN A 214 4.85 -1.03 5.16
CA GLN A 214 6.07 -0.89 4.37
C GLN A 214 7.18 -0.29 5.22
N SER A 215 8.42 -0.70 4.95
CA SER A 215 9.58 -0.06 5.57
C SER A 215 9.81 1.33 4.97
N ASP A 216 10.36 2.26 5.75
CA ASP A 216 10.73 3.59 5.23
C ASP A 216 11.69 3.49 4.04
N HIS A 217 12.62 2.54 4.10
CA HIS A 217 13.57 2.27 3.04
C HIS A 217 12.89 1.91 1.72
N ASP A 218 11.91 1.01 1.74
CA ASP A 218 11.24 0.54 0.52
C ASP A 218 10.42 1.66 -0.14
N ILE A 219 9.73 2.47 0.67
CA ILE A 219 8.98 3.63 0.17
C ILE A 219 9.95 4.63 -0.44
N MET A 220 11.01 5.00 0.29
CA MET A 220 11.97 5.99 -0.19
C MET A 220 12.64 5.50 -1.48
N TRP A 221 12.94 4.21 -1.58
CA TRP A 221 13.44 3.61 -2.81
C TRP A 221 12.44 3.73 -3.97
N LYS A 222 11.16 3.45 -3.72
CA LYS A 222 10.08 3.64 -4.69
C LYS A 222 9.97 5.11 -5.13
N LEU A 223 10.01 6.06 -4.20
CA LEU A 223 9.97 7.50 -4.49
C LEU A 223 11.18 7.98 -5.28
N HIS A 224 12.40 7.56 -4.92
CA HIS A 224 13.61 7.87 -5.69
C HIS A 224 13.50 7.36 -7.12
N THR A 225 12.88 6.18 -7.29
CA THR A 225 12.63 5.62 -8.61
C THR A 225 11.63 6.48 -9.38
N TYR A 226 10.55 6.96 -8.77
CA TYR A 226 9.62 7.91 -9.42
C TYR A 226 10.31 9.17 -9.90
N VAL A 227 11.06 9.86 -9.02
CA VAL A 227 11.82 11.07 -9.38
C VAL A 227 12.80 10.80 -10.53
N ARG A 228 13.41 9.61 -10.58
CA ARG A 228 14.35 9.26 -11.63
C ARG A 228 13.66 9.13 -13.00
N ASN A 229 12.48 8.52 -13.06
CA ASN A 229 11.81 8.18 -14.33
C ASN A 229 10.81 9.23 -14.80
N VAL A 230 10.17 9.95 -13.88
CA VAL A 230 9.16 10.97 -14.23
C VAL A 230 9.82 12.34 -14.25
N SER A 231 10.10 12.85 -15.45
CA SER A 231 10.85 14.10 -15.68
C SER A 231 10.15 15.34 -15.14
N ASP A 232 8.82 15.37 -15.22
CA ASP A 232 8.02 16.59 -14.99
C ASP A 232 7.30 16.56 -13.64
N LEU A 233 7.81 15.74 -12.72
CA LEU A 233 7.26 15.63 -11.39
C LEU A 233 7.50 16.94 -10.62
N LEU A 234 6.42 17.64 -10.31
CA LEU A 234 6.45 18.87 -9.51
C LEU A 234 6.45 18.55 -8.02
N VAL A 235 5.77 17.48 -7.63
CA VAL A 235 5.59 17.12 -6.23
C VAL A 235 5.69 15.62 -6.02
N ILE A 236 6.36 15.24 -4.95
CA ILE A 236 6.37 13.88 -4.46
C ILE A 236 6.11 13.88 -2.96
N GLY A 237 5.36 12.92 -2.48
CA GLY A 237 5.05 12.84 -1.05
C GLY A 237 4.99 11.43 -0.51
N LYS A 238 5.13 11.32 0.80
CA LYS A 238 4.78 10.10 1.55
C LYS A 238 3.91 10.41 2.74
N ILE A 239 2.97 9.50 3.01
CA ILE A 239 2.24 9.42 4.27
C ILE A 239 2.80 8.23 5.03
N HIS A 240 3.36 8.46 6.21
CA HIS A 240 3.93 7.41 7.03
C HIS A 240 3.01 7.15 8.22
N ILE A 241 2.31 6.02 8.19
CA ILE A 241 1.38 5.56 9.22
C ILE A 241 2.07 4.48 10.04
N LYS A 242 2.50 4.80 11.25
CA LYS A 242 3.20 3.85 12.13
C LYS A 242 2.23 3.25 13.12
N GLN A 243 2.14 1.93 13.15
CA GLN A 243 1.46 1.23 14.24
C GLN A 243 2.33 1.25 15.51
N ALA A 244 1.73 1.48 16.67
CA ALA A 244 2.46 1.39 17.95
C ALA A 244 2.85 -0.06 18.27
N MET A 245 2.04 -1.02 17.79
CA MET A 245 2.34 -2.45 17.84
C MET A 245 1.81 -3.07 16.53
N PRO A 246 2.61 -3.88 15.81
CA PRO A 246 2.10 -4.68 14.72
C PRO A 246 0.92 -5.53 15.17
N TYR A 247 -0.09 -5.66 14.31
CA TYR A 247 -1.24 -6.47 14.66
C TYR A 247 -0.90 -7.96 14.67
N HIS A 248 -1.36 -8.63 15.72
CA HIS A 248 -1.33 -10.09 15.81
C HIS A 248 -2.71 -10.57 16.21
N SER A 249 -3.24 -11.55 15.49
CA SER A 249 -4.51 -12.17 15.89
C SER A 249 -4.42 -12.78 17.30
N PRO A 250 -5.55 -12.86 18.04
CA PRO A 250 -5.60 -13.52 19.33
C PRO A 250 -4.93 -14.90 19.31
N ALA A 251 -3.98 -15.13 20.22
CA ALA A 251 -3.27 -16.40 20.34
C ALA A 251 -4.26 -17.53 20.68
N SER A 252 -4.23 -18.64 19.92
CA SER A 252 -5.25 -19.71 20.00
C SER A 252 -5.52 -20.24 21.41
N GLY A 253 -4.49 -20.31 22.27
CA GLY A 253 -4.58 -20.75 23.67
C GLY A 253 -4.83 -19.66 24.71
N GLY A 254 -4.77 -18.38 24.31
CA GLY A 254 -4.91 -17.22 25.20
C GLY A 254 -6.33 -17.05 25.74
N SER A 255 -6.46 -16.37 26.88
CA SER A 255 -7.75 -16.05 27.51
C SER A 255 -8.68 -15.28 26.57
N ALA A 256 -8.16 -14.26 25.87
CA ALA A 256 -8.90 -13.50 24.87
C ALA A 256 -9.49 -14.39 23.76
N ALA A 257 -8.69 -15.30 23.19
CA ALA A 257 -9.17 -16.21 22.15
C ALA A 257 -10.21 -17.22 22.67
N LYS A 258 -10.12 -17.65 23.93
CA LYS A 258 -11.14 -18.52 24.56
C LYS A 258 -12.46 -17.77 24.71
N TYR A 259 -12.42 -16.56 25.27
CA TYR A 259 -13.58 -15.71 25.45
C TYR A 259 -14.24 -15.35 24.11
N LEU A 260 -13.45 -14.90 23.14
CA LEU A 260 -13.93 -14.53 21.81
C LEU A 260 -14.59 -15.71 21.09
N ARG A 261 -14.06 -16.94 21.23
CA ARG A 261 -14.69 -18.15 20.66
C ARG A 261 -16.06 -18.45 21.25
N SER A 262 -16.28 -18.15 22.53
CA SER A 262 -17.59 -18.28 23.18
C SER A 262 -18.53 -17.10 22.94
N SER A 263 -17.99 -15.94 22.55
CA SER A 263 -18.78 -14.74 22.30
C SER A 263 -19.46 -14.78 20.93
N GLU A 264 -20.63 -14.15 20.84
CA GLU A 264 -21.28 -13.91 19.57
C GLU A 264 -20.50 -12.84 18.77
N LEU A 265 -20.37 -13.05 17.46
CA LEU A 265 -19.79 -12.06 16.55
C LEU A 265 -20.60 -10.77 16.63
N MET A 266 -19.94 -9.69 17.05
CA MET A 266 -20.54 -8.37 17.11
C MET A 266 -20.87 -7.83 15.71
N THR A 267 -22.02 -7.18 15.56
CA THR A 267 -22.35 -6.44 14.33
C THR A 267 -21.56 -5.14 14.25
N GLN A 268 -21.35 -4.62 13.04
CA GLN A 268 -20.67 -3.34 12.85
C GLN A 268 -21.36 -2.20 13.60
N ALA A 269 -22.69 -2.15 13.62
CA ALA A 269 -23.44 -1.14 14.36
C ALA A 269 -23.19 -1.20 15.87
N LYS A 270 -23.08 -2.40 16.45
CA LYS A 270 -22.74 -2.57 17.87
C LYS A 270 -21.27 -2.21 18.14
N TRP A 271 -20.37 -2.59 17.23
CA TRP A 271 -18.96 -2.21 17.28
C TRP A 271 -18.80 -0.69 17.28
N THR A 272 -19.41 -0.02 16.31
CA THR A 272 -19.35 1.44 16.19
C THR A 272 -20.15 2.13 17.28
N SER A 273 -21.21 1.57 17.86
CA SER A 273 -21.89 2.20 19.01
C SER A 273 -20.99 2.37 20.23
N SER A 274 -19.89 1.59 20.30
CA SER A 274 -18.83 1.76 21.29
C SER A 274 -17.93 2.99 21.01
N TYR A 275 -18.21 3.78 19.95
CA TYR A 275 -17.60 5.09 19.65
C TYR A 275 -17.61 6.06 20.85
N GLY A 276 -18.47 5.80 21.84
CA GLY A 276 -18.83 6.67 22.95
C GLY A 276 -17.69 7.14 23.86
N LYS A 277 -16.47 6.61 23.77
CA LYS A 277 -15.28 7.30 24.32
C LYS A 277 -14.64 8.16 23.24
N LYS A 278 -15.31 9.27 22.89
CA LYS A 278 -14.87 10.28 21.93
C LYS A 278 -13.38 10.61 22.15
N GLY A 279 -12.53 10.23 21.20
CA GLY A 279 -11.11 10.56 21.18
C GLY A 279 -10.14 9.38 21.30
N MET A 280 -10.57 8.18 21.67
CA MET A 280 -9.68 7.00 21.77
C MET A 280 -9.72 6.16 20.49
N PHE A 281 -9.06 6.63 19.44
CA PHE A 281 -8.80 5.85 18.20
C PHE A 281 -7.36 5.32 18.14
N THR A 282 -6.52 5.80 19.05
CA THR A 282 -5.09 5.48 19.16
C THR A 282 -4.88 4.01 19.46
N GLN A 283 -5.81 3.40 20.22
CA GLN A 283 -5.84 1.99 20.50
C GLN A 283 -7.29 1.51 20.58
N VAL A 284 -7.64 0.52 19.76
CA VAL A 284 -8.97 -0.12 19.80
C VAL A 284 -8.83 -1.47 20.47
N VAL A 285 -9.21 -1.53 21.74
CA VAL A 285 -9.21 -2.76 22.56
C VAL A 285 -10.65 -3.23 22.75
N VAL A 286 -10.94 -4.43 22.28
CA VAL A 286 -12.26 -5.08 22.44
C VAL A 286 -12.02 -6.50 22.93
N ASP A 287 -12.78 -6.90 23.96
CA ASP A 287 -12.71 -8.22 24.58
C ASP A 287 -11.29 -8.62 25.04
N GLY A 288 -10.56 -7.64 25.58
CA GLY A 288 -9.20 -7.84 26.10
C GLY A 288 -8.13 -8.04 25.01
N HIS A 289 -8.44 -7.74 23.75
CA HIS A 289 -7.48 -7.82 22.65
C HIS A 289 -7.37 -6.48 21.90
N THR A 290 -6.15 -6.09 21.56
CA THR A 290 -5.86 -4.89 20.78
C THR A 290 -5.98 -5.19 19.29
N TRP A 291 -7.07 -4.72 18.67
CA TRP A 291 -7.36 -4.93 17.25
C TRP A 291 -6.69 -3.89 16.36
N PHE A 292 -6.41 -2.70 16.92
CA PHE A 292 -5.70 -1.63 16.24
C PHE A 292 -4.93 -0.78 17.25
N SER A 293 -3.76 -0.30 16.84
CA SER A 293 -2.88 0.53 17.66
C SER A 293 -2.05 1.42 16.74
N LEU A 294 -2.14 2.74 16.94
CA LEU A 294 -1.52 3.78 16.12
C LEU A 294 -0.49 4.56 16.95
N SER A 295 0.72 4.73 16.40
CA SER A 295 1.82 5.47 17.01
C SER A 295 1.91 6.89 16.46
N SER A 296 1.97 7.02 15.14
CA SER A 296 2.07 8.31 14.46
C SER A 296 1.48 8.24 13.05
N VAL A 297 1.12 9.41 12.55
CA VAL A 297 0.75 9.63 11.14
C VAL A 297 1.47 10.90 10.73
N GLU A 298 2.46 10.74 9.86
CA GLU A 298 3.32 11.81 9.34
C GLU A 298 3.04 12.00 7.85
N ILE A 299 3.04 13.24 7.37
CA ILE A 299 3.02 13.58 5.93
C ILE A 299 4.32 14.29 5.61
N HIS A 300 4.97 13.84 4.56
CA HIS A 300 6.18 14.44 4.01
C HIS A 300 5.90 14.84 2.57
N ILE A 301 6.23 16.07 2.22
CA ILE A 301 6.09 16.62 0.86
C ILE A 301 7.44 17.17 0.43
N TRP A 302 7.88 16.77 -0.77
CA TRP A 302 9.00 17.39 -1.45
C TRP A 302 8.50 18.08 -2.72
N VAL A 303 8.93 19.33 -2.88
CA VAL A 303 8.46 20.24 -3.92
C VAL A 303 9.62 20.58 -4.85
N HIS A 304 9.37 20.51 -6.16
CA HIS A 304 10.36 20.82 -7.18
C HIS A 304 10.86 22.27 -7.04
N GLN A 305 12.18 22.43 -6.93
CA GLN A 305 12.79 23.73 -6.70
C GLN A 305 13.12 24.44 -8.03
N PRO A 306 12.91 25.77 -8.11
CA PRO A 306 13.33 26.55 -9.27
C PRO A 306 14.82 26.35 -9.60
N GLY A 307 15.12 26.14 -10.89
CA GLY A 307 16.49 25.94 -11.39
C GLY A 307 17.11 24.58 -11.08
N LYS A 308 16.36 23.65 -10.45
CA LYS A 308 16.74 22.24 -10.36
C LYS A 308 16.12 21.47 -11.52
N SER A 309 16.76 20.36 -11.90
CA SER A 309 16.25 19.47 -12.94
C SER A 309 15.32 18.39 -12.41
N LYS A 310 15.42 18.05 -11.11
CA LYS A 310 14.66 17.01 -10.43
C LYS A 310 14.47 17.36 -8.95
N ILE A 311 13.45 16.76 -8.33
CA ILE A 311 13.24 16.83 -6.88
C ILE A 311 14.40 16.12 -6.16
N ASP A 312 14.99 16.76 -5.15
CA ASP A 312 16.00 16.12 -4.30
C ASP A 312 15.36 15.59 -3.01
N LEU A 313 15.09 14.29 -2.97
CA LEU A 313 14.52 13.61 -1.80
C LEU A 313 15.45 13.60 -0.57
N ASN A 314 16.75 13.86 -0.77
CA ASN A 314 17.71 13.95 0.34
C ASN A 314 17.79 15.37 0.93
N CYS A 315 17.22 16.36 0.23
CA CYS A 315 17.14 17.72 0.72
C CYS A 315 15.96 17.84 1.69
N LEU A 316 16.27 18.12 2.96
CA LEU A 316 15.29 18.31 4.03
C LEU A 316 15.24 19.78 4.48
N ASP A 317 15.52 20.71 3.55
CA ASP A 317 15.44 22.14 3.84
C ASP A 317 14.01 22.67 3.67
N ASP A 318 13.68 23.75 4.38
CA ASP A 318 12.32 24.30 4.43
C ASP A 318 11.85 24.89 3.08
N ARG A 319 12.71 24.94 2.06
CA ARG A 319 12.34 25.45 0.73
C ARG A 319 11.78 24.37 -0.17
N GLY A 320 12.35 23.16 -0.09
CA GLY A 320 11.97 22.03 -0.94
C GLY A 320 11.31 20.87 -0.21
N TYR A 321 11.20 20.93 1.11
CA TYR A 321 10.67 19.86 1.93
C TYR A 321 9.82 20.41 3.08
N ALA A 322 8.71 19.73 3.36
CA ALA A 322 7.93 19.93 4.56
C ALA A 322 7.53 18.59 5.18
N CYS A 323 7.41 18.60 6.51
CA CYS A 323 6.93 17.47 7.29
C CYS A 323 5.89 17.94 8.28
N GLY A 324 4.78 17.22 8.38
CA GLY A 324 3.70 17.51 9.30
C GLY A 324 3.20 16.24 9.96
N MET A 325 2.59 16.39 11.13
CA MET A 325 2.00 15.30 11.87
C MET A 325 0.50 15.47 11.95
N ILE A 326 -0.26 14.41 11.64
CA ILE A 326 -1.70 14.34 11.90
C ILE A 326 -1.94 13.70 13.29
N TYR A 327 -1.03 12.83 13.73
CA TYR A 327 -1.09 12.17 15.03
C TYR A 327 0.34 11.89 15.55
N PRO A 328 0.65 12.08 16.85
CA PRO A 328 -0.26 12.37 17.97
C PRO A 328 -0.66 13.83 18.16
N THR A 329 0.21 14.76 17.76
CA THR A 329 -0.03 16.20 17.84
C THR A 329 -0.20 16.72 16.43
N VAL A 330 -1.36 17.33 16.14
CA VAL A 330 -1.62 17.89 14.82
C VAL A 330 -0.73 19.13 14.62
N SER A 331 0.10 19.08 13.58
CA SER A 331 0.99 20.15 13.15
C SER A 331 1.11 20.05 11.64
N LEU A 332 0.28 20.80 10.92
CA LEU A 332 0.16 20.71 9.46
C LEU A 332 0.51 22.01 8.75
N ASP A 333 0.82 23.09 9.46
CA ASP A 333 1.05 24.42 8.88
C ASP A 333 2.15 24.41 7.80
N ASP A 334 3.28 23.76 8.06
CA ASP A 334 4.38 23.65 7.08
C ASP A 334 3.99 22.80 5.86
N VAL A 335 3.19 21.75 6.08
CA VAL A 335 2.68 20.89 5.01
C VAL A 335 1.64 21.64 4.17
N ASP A 336 0.75 22.40 4.80
CA ASP A 336 -0.22 23.28 4.12
C ASP A 336 0.49 24.33 3.27
N ASN A 337 1.56 24.94 3.80
CA ASN A 337 2.39 25.86 3.03
C ASN A 337 3.05 25.15 1.84
N ALA A 338 3.56 23.93 2.03
CA ALA A 338 4.12 23.15 0.92
C ALA A 338 3.08 22.75 -0.13
N PHE A 339 1.83 22.45 0.26
CA PHE A 339 0.72 22.26 -0.66
C PHE A 339 0.43 23.55 -1.43
N CYS A 340 0.37 24.72 -0.78
CA CYS A 340 0.17 26.00 -1.45
C CYS A 340 1.28 26.27 -2.49
N CYS A 341 2.55 26.11 -2.10
CA CYS A 341 3.69 26.22 -3.01
C CYS A 341 3.60 25.24 -4.19
N SER A 342 3.12 24.02 -3.93
CA SER A 342 2.91 23.00 -4.96
C SER A 342 1.85 23.42 -5.97
N PHE A 343 0.74 24.00 -5.53
CA PHE A 343 -0.30 24.52 -6.42
C PHE A 343 0.14 25.74 -7.22
N GLU A 344 1.01 26.59 -6.66
CA GLU A 344 1.67 27.65 -7.43
C GLU A 344 2.54 27.08 -8.57
N LEU A 345 3.24 25.96 -8.35
CA LEU A 345 3.96 25.28 -9.45
C LEU A 345 3.02 24.74 -10.52
N ILE A 346 1.85 24.20 -10.12
CA ILE A 346 0.83 23.73 -11.07
C ILE A 346 0.29 24.91 -11.88
N LYS A 347 0.04 26.06 -11.25
CA LYS A 347 -0.35 27.31 -11.92
C LYS A 347 0.72 27.76 -12.91
N GLU A 348 1.99 27.80 -12.52
CA GLU A 348 3.08 28.18 -13.44
C GLU A 348 3.21 27.22 -14.63
N LEU A 349 3.07 25.91 -14.39
CA LEU A 349 3.04 24.90 -15.45
C LEU A 349 1.83 25.13 -16.38
N THR A 350 0.67 25.42 -15.82
CA THR A 350 -0.57 25.75 -16.57
C THR A 350 -0.32 26.96 -17.49
N LEU A 351 0.22 28.05 -16.95
CA LEU A 351 0.55 29.26 -17.72
C LEU A 351 1.54 28.97 -18.85
N CYS A 352 2.57 28.15 -18.58
CA CYS A 352 3.52 27.73 -19.62
C CYS A 352 2.84 26.96 -20.75
N ARG A 353 1.94 26.03 -20.43
CA ARG A 353 1.19 25.24 -21.42
C ARG A 353 0.24 26.11 -22.24
N LEU A 354 -0.53 26.99 -21.59
CA LEU A 354 -1.45 27.90 -22.27
C LEU A 354 -0.73 28.84 -23.25
N ARG A 355 0.43 29.36 -22.86
CA ARG A 355 1.27 30.19 -23.74
C ARG A 355 1.81 29.39 -24.93
N ALA A 356 2.24 28.14 -24.71
CA ALA A 356 2.76 27.29 -25.78
C ALA A 356 1.68 26.88 -26.80
N ALA A 357 0.45 26.69 -26.34
CA ALA A 357 -0.72 26.41 -27.16
C ALA A 357 -1.22 27.63 -27.98
N ASN A 358 -0.57 28.80 -27.85
CA ASN A 358 -1.04 30.06 -28.45
C ASN A 358 -2.52 30.33 -28.20
N VAL A 359 -3.01 29.98 -27.00
CA VAL A 359 -4.38 30.31 -26.59
C VAL A 359 -4.43 31.82 -26.40
N ASP A 360 -4.78 32.53 -27.47
CA ASP A 360 -4.81 34.00 -27.57
C ASP A 360 -6.05 34.58 -26.85
N GLN A 361 -6.24 34.14 -25.61
CA GLN A 361 -7.22 34.67 -24.68
C GLN A 361 -6.44 35.32 -23.55
N ALA A 362 -6.00 36.57 -23.76
CA ALA A 362 -5.38 37.39 -22.71
C ALA A 362 -6.19 37.33 -21.39
N LEU A 363 -7.52 37.29 -21.49
CA LEU A 363 -8.42 37.11 -20.35
C LEU A 363 -8.19 35.80 -19.57
N LEU A 364 -7.93 34.68 -20.24
CA LEU A 364 -7.68 33.39 -19.60
C LEU A 364 -6.33 33.37 -18.89
N LEU A 365 -5.29 33.87 -19.56
CA LEU A 365 -3.96 34.01 -18.96
C LEU A 365 -4.02 34.91 -17.72
N ASP A 366 -4.71 36.05 -17.81
CA ASP A 366 -4.92 36.95 -16.67
C ASP A 366 -5.70 36.26 -15.52
N GLN A 367 -6.71 35.45 -15.82
CA GLN A 367 -7.47 34.72 -14.80
C GLN A 367 -6.59 33.71 -14.04
N VAL A 368 -5.79 32.93 -14.77
CA VAL A 368 -4.88 31.95 -14.15
C VAL A 368 -3.75 32.66 -13.41
N GLU A 369 -3.19 33.73 -13.96
CA GLU A 369 -2.10 34.51 -13.33
C GLU A 369 -2.55 35.18 -12.02
N ASN A 370 -3.80 35.65 -11.97
CA ASN A 370 -4.39 36.24 -10.76
C ASN A 370 -4.98 35.20 -9.79
N TRP A 371 -5.12 33.93 -10.20
CA TRP A 371 -5.55 32.87 -9.30
C TRP A 371 -4.47 32.59 -8.26
N SER A 372 -4.88 32.33 -7.03
CA SER A 372 -4.00 31.89 -5.94
C SER A 372 -4.67 30.70 -5.24
N PRO A 373 -3.90 29.70 -4.79
CA PRO A 373 -4.44 28.56 -4.08
C PRO A 373 -5.01 29.03 -2.72
N PRO A 374 -6.27 28.68 -2.40
CA PRO A 374 -6.81 28.87 -1.07
C PRO A 374 -5.90 28.31 0.04
N THR A 375 -5.77 29.06 1.12
CA THR A 375 -5.11 28.59 2.35
C THR A 375 -5.96 27.55 3.08
N GLY A 376 -5.32 26.68 3.87
CA GLY A 376 -6.01 25.67 4.67
C GLY A 376 -6.43 24.46 3.84
N PHE A 377 -5.53 24.01 2.96
CA PHE A 377 -5.73 22.82 2.14
C PHE A 377 -6.03 21.58 3.00
N MET A 378 -5.36 21.43 4.14
CA MET A 378 -5.59 20.36 5.09
C MET A 378 -6.52 20.76 6.24
N ASP A 379 -7.82 20.49 6.08
CA ASP A 379 -8.77 20.58 7.20
C ASP A 379 -8.47 19.52 8.27
N GLN A 380 -7.89 19.96 9.39
CA GLN A 380 -7.50 19.10 10.51
C GLN A 380 -8.64 18.21 11.02
N ASP A 381 -9.88 18.70 11.04
CA ASP A 381 -11.04 17.94 11.51
C ASP A 381 -11.44 16.84 10.53
N VAL A 382 -11.29 17.08 9.22
CA VAL A 382 -11.51 16.07 8.17
C VAL A 382 -10.51 14.93 8.30
N PHE A 383 -9.21 15.25 8.39
CA PHE A 383 -8.16 14.24 8.52
C PHE A 383 -8.28 13.46 9.84
N LYS A 384 -8.59 14.14 10.94
CA LYS A 384 -8.82 13.50 12.23
C LYS A 384 -10.02 12.56 12.19
N ARG A 385 -11.13 12.96 11.54
CA ARG A 385 -12.31 12.10 11.37
C ARG A 385 -11.97 10.88 10.53
N ALA A 386 -11.24 11.05 9.43
CA ALA A 386 -10.78 9.96 8.58
C ALA A 386 -9.95 8.93 9.37
N LEU A 387 -9.03 9.38 10.24
CA LEU A 387 -8.25 8.51 11.12
C LEU A 387 -9.11 7.75 12.14
N VAL A 388 -10.09 8.41 12.76
CA VAL A 388 -10.97 7.76 13.72
C VAL A 388 -11.81 6.69 13.01
N ASP A 389 -12.46 7.04 11.91
CA ASP A 389 -13.31 6.13 11.15
C ASP A 389 -12.53 4.91 10.66
N SER A 390 -11.29 5.12 10.20
CA SER A 390 -10.47 4.04 9.69
C SER A 390 -9.88 3.15 10.77
N ALA A 391 -9.48 3.69 11.93
CA ALA A 391 -9.08 2.90 13.08
C ALA A 391 -10.20 1.94 13.53
N TRP A 392 -11.43 2.45 13.61
CA TRP A 392 -12.60 1.65 13.99
C TRP A 392 -13.02 0.65 12.90
N ALA A 393 -12.99 1.04 11.63
CA ALA A 393 -13.30 0.13 10.52
C ALA A 393 -12.25 -0.98 10.40
N MET A 394 -10.97 -0.65 10.48
CA MET A 394 -9.88 -1.63 10.39
C MET A 394 -9.88 -2.61 11.56
N SER A 395 -10.12 -2.12 12.78
CA SER A 395 -10.22 -2.96 13.96
C SER A 395 -11.44 -3.90 13.89
N TYR A 396 -12.59 -3.43 13.41
CA TYR A 396 -13.76 -4.28 13.16
C TYR A 396 -13.46 -5.35 12.11
N GLN A 397 -12.83 -4.97 11.00
CA GLN A 397 -12.48 -5.91 9.93
C GLN A 397 -11.59 -7.04 10.46
N ARG A 398 -10.56 -6.71 11.24
CA ARG A 398 -9.68 -7.69 11.89
C ARG A 398 -10.44 -8.59 12.86
N TYR A 399 -11.33 -8.03 13.67
CA TYR A 399 -12.21 -8.77 14.60
C TYR A 399 -13.12 -9.76 13.86
N HIS A 400 -13.79 -9.27 12.83
CA HIS A 400 -14.72 -10.03 12.03
C HIS A 400 -14.02 -11.19 11.30
N ASP A 401 -12.90 -10.91 10.62
CA ASP A 401 -12.12 -11.91 9.89
C ASP A 401 -11.61 -13.03 10.80
N TRP A 402 -11.16 -12.67 12.00
CA TRP A 402 -10.76 -13.64 13.00
C TRP A 402 -11.92 -14.56 13.39
N HIS A 403 -13.10 -14.00 13.71
CA HIS A 403 -14.29 -14.78 14.09
C HIS A 403 -14.74 -15.75 12.99
N VAL A 404 -14.80 -15.26 11.74
CA VAL A 404 -15.17 -16.09 10.59
C VAL A 404 -14.17 -17.24 10.40
N LYS A 405 -12.88 -16.97 10.54
CA LYS A 405 -11.83 -17.99 10.44
C LYS A 405 -11.98 -19.07 11.51
N GLN A 406 -12.28 -18.70 12.76
CA GLN A 406 -12.48 -19.68 13.83
C GLN A 406 -13.68 -20.60 13.57
N ARG A 407 -14.81 -20.05 13.10
CA ARG A 407 -16.01 -20.83 12.76
C ARG A 407 -15.80 -21.81 11.61
N ARG A 408 -14.99 -21.42 10.61
CA ARG A 408 -14.61 -22.33 9.50
C ARG A 408 -13.78 -23.50 10.03
N SER A 409 -12.81 -23.23 10.90
CA SER A 409 -11.97 -24.26 11.51
C SER A 409 -12.77 -25.28 12.33
N SER A 410 -13.77 -24.84 13.10
CA SER A 410 -14.60 -25.74 13.92
C SER A 410 -15.53 -26.64 13.09
N ASN A 411 -15.98 -26.17 11.93
CA ASN A 411 -16.91 -26.90 11.06
C ASN A 411 -16.20 -27.93 10.17
N THR A 412 -14.87 -27.86 10.05
CA THR A 412 -14.04 -28.94 9.52
C THR A 412 -13.91 -30.03 10.57
N THR A 413 -15.02 -30.68 10.91
CA THR A 413 -14.97 -31.94 11.65
C THR A 413 -14.08 -32.89 10.85
N PRO A 414 -13.04 -33.50 11.44
CA PRO A 414 -12.26 -34.47 10.71
C PRO A 414 -13.23 -35.57 10.29
N HIS A 415 -13.39 -35.74 8.97
CA HIS A 415 -13.93 -36.98 8.43
C HIS A 415 -12.99 -38.08 8.90
N ARG A 416 -13.30 -38.61 10.09
CA ARG A 416 -12.72 -39.83 10.63
C ARG A 416 -13.08 -40.85 9.56
N SER A 417 -12.10 -41.20 8.74
CA SER A 417 -12.26 -42.27 7.77
C SER A 417 -12.70 -43.48 8.59
N GLN A 418 -13.98 -43.78 8.47
CA GLN A 418 -14.58 -44.96 9.04
C GLN A 418 -14.02 -46.09 8.17
N ARG A 419 -12.79 -46.51 8.48
CA ARG A 419 -12.28 -47.81 8.04
C ARG A 419 -13.25 -48.81 8.64
N SER A 420 -14.22 -49.23 7.84
CA SER A 420 -15.00 -50.43 8.07
C SER A 420 -14.00 -51.56 8.32
N ARG A 421 -13.78 -51.87 9.59
CA ARG A 421 -13.22 -53.15 10.00
C ARG A 421 -14.33 -54.15 9.72
N THR A 422 -14.29 -54.77 8.55
CA THR A 422 -15.01 -55.99 8.28
C THR A 422 -14.39 -57.05 9.18
N CYS A 423 -15.00 -57.29 10.33
CA CYS A 423 -14.77 -58.48 11.13
C CYS A 423 -15.29 -59.68 10.34
N ALA A 424 -14.39 -60.50 9.82
CA ALA A 424 -14.70 -61.87 9.44
C ALA A 424 -14.37 -62.76 10.62
N SER A 425 -15.41 -63.11 11.38
CA SER A 425 -15.44 -64.25 12.29
C SER A 425 -16.31 -65.35 11.67
N CYS A 426 -16.02 -66.61 12.06
CA CYS A 426 -16.64 -67.88 11.66
C CYS A 426 -15.93 -68.54 10.45
N SER A 427 -15.52 -69.81 10.46
CA SER A 427 -15.82 -70.91 11.39
C SER A 427 -14.84 -72.06 11.17
N VAL A 428 -14.57 -72.78 12.26
CA VAL A 428 -13.89 -74.08 12.34
C VAL A 428 -14.71 -75.15 11.60
N GLY A 429 -14.03 -75.99 10.81
CA GLY A 429 -14.61 -77.18 10.18
C GLY A 429 -13.52 -78.21 9.84
N ASN A 430 -13.31 -79.16 10.75
CA ASN A 430 -12.53 -80.37 10.55
C ASN A 430 -13.18 -81.26 9.48
N ILE A 431 -12.47 -81.64 8.42
CA ILE A 431 -12.75 -82.87 7.65
C ILE A 431 -11.44 -83.49 7.17
N THR A 432 -11.16 -84.67 7.71
CA THR A 432 -10.16 -85.66 7.26
C THR A 432 -10.58 -86.28 5.93
N PRO A 433 -9.67 -86.50 4.95
CA PRO A 433 -9.92 -87.44 3.87
C PRO A 433 -9.06 -88.70 4.06
N SER A 434 -9.74 -89.82 4.30
CA SER A 434 -9.21 -91.17 4.25
C SER A 434 -9.87 -91.91 3.08
N ASN A 435 -9.03 -92.68 2.39
CA ASN A 435 -9.31 -93.79 1.48
C ASN A 435 -9.36 -93.51 -0.03
N GLN A 436 -8.24 -93.86 -0.67
CA GLN A 436 -8.19 -94.53 -1.97
C GLN A 436 -9.06 -95.81 -1.98
N PRO A 437 -9.44 -96.31 -3.16
CA PRO A 437 -8.63 -97.40 -3.75
C PRO A 437 -8.42 -97.27 -5.27
N ARG A 438 -7.19 -97.54 -5.71
CA ARG A 438 -6.88 -98.02 -7.06
C ARG A 438 -6.61 -99.52 -6.99
N ARG A 439 -7.39 -100.31 -7.75
CA ARG A 439 -7.01 -101.66 -8.20
C ARG A 439 -7.29 -101.75 -9.70
N GLN A 440 -6.24 -102.03 -10.46
CA GLN A 440 -6.22 -102.78 -11.71
C GLN A 440 -4.82 -103.40 -11.81
N GLY A 441 -4.74 -104.69 -12.08
CA GLY A 441 -3.50 -105.43 -12.32
C GLY A 441 -3.43 -106.76 -11.57
N ASP A 442 -3.87 -107.80 -12.28
CA ASP A 442 -3.56 -109.26 -12.24
C ASP A 442 -3.69 -110.06 -10.93
#